data_AF-A0A7W8S4T0-F1
#
_entry.id   AF-A0A7W8S4T0-F1
#
_cell.length_a   1.000
_cell.length_b   1.000
_cell.length_c   1.000
_cell.angle_alpha   90.00
_cell.angle_beta   90.00
_cell.angle_gamma   90.00
#
_symmetry.space_group_name_H-M   'P 1'
#
loop_
_entity.id
_entity.type
_entity.pdbx_description
1 polymer ?
#
loop_
_entity_poly.entity_id
_entity_poly.type
_entity_poly.pdbx_seq_one_letter_code
_entity_poly.pdbx_strand_id
1 'polypeptide(L)'
;MNEAFNKYAQCDDGEIAEGNSEAVARLLVDHWHTLPQLGVLIKRNPSLKAFVLRHIDTTLDTDDLSRIAKLSTSSCPIGMSSLCRELAAATEKVMP
;
A
#
# COMPACT_ATOMS: atom_id res chain seq x y z
N MET A 1 -0.48 -14.34 9.79
CA MET A 1 -0.45 -13.46 8.59
C MET A 1 0.96 -13.31 7.98
N ASN A 2 2.05 -13.47 8.74
CA ASN A 2 3.43 -13.37 8.20
C ASN A 2 3.92 -14.58 7.38
N GLU A 3 3.42 -15.79 7.65
CA GLU A 3 3.91 -17.00 6.97
C GLU A 3 3.37 -17.13 5.53
N ALA A 4 2.11 -16.74 5.31
CA ALA A 4 1.50 -16.76 3.99
C ALA A 4 2.21 -15.80 3.02
N PHE A 5 2.54 -14.59 3.47
CA PHE A 5 3.25 -13.60 2.67
C PHE A 5 4.60 -14.12 2.16
N ASN A 6 5.45 -14.67 3.03
CA ASN A 6 6.76 -15.17 2.63
C ASN A 6 6.67 -16.44 1.77
N LYS A 7 5.68 -17.31 2.04
CA LYS A 7 5.51 -18.58 1.34
C LYS A 7 4.87 -18.45 -0.04
N TYR A 8 4.06 -17.41 -0.26
CA TYR A 8 3.30 -17.23 -1.50
C TYR A 8 3.70 -15.99 -2.29
N ALA A 9 4.77 -15.28 -1.90
CA ALA A 9 5.25 -14.10 -2.63
C ALA A 9 5.54 -14.39 -4.12
N GLN A 10 5.99 -15.60 -4.46
CA GLN A 10 6.22 -15.97 -5.86
C GLN A 10 4.94 -16.21 -6.68
N CYS A 11 3.77 -16.23 -6.03
CA CYS A 11 2.48 -16.38 -6.69
C CYS A 11 1.83 -15.03 -7.01
N ASP A 12 2.50 -13.93 -6.67
CA ASP A 12 2.05 -12.57 -6.94
C ASP A 12 2.35 -12.17 -8.38
N ASP A 13 1.67 -12.81 -9.32
CA ASP A 13 1.78 -12.60 -10.77
C ASP A 13 0.39 -12.68 -11.42
N GLY A 14 0.23 -12.04 -12.58
CA GLY A 14 -1.03 -11.98 -13.31
C GLY A 14 -2.23 -11.54 -12.45
N GLU A 15 -3.35 -12.25 -12.55
CA GLU A 15 -4.60 -11.95 -11.83
C GLU A 15 -4.44 -11.93 -10.30
N ILE A 16 -3.47 -12.69 -9.75
CA ILE A 16 -3.22 -12.67 -8.30
C ILE A 16 -2.56 -11.36 -7.89
N ALA A 17 -1.65 -10.84 -8.70
CA ALA A 17 -1.02 -9.54 -8.45
C ALA A 17 -2.05 -8.41 -8.51
N GLU A 18 -2.92 -8.42 -9.53
CA GLU A 18 -4.01 -7.45 -9.65
C GLU A 18 -4.98 -7.52 -8.46
N GLY A 19 -5.37 -8.72 -8.04
CA GLY A 19 -6.20 -8.91 -6.85
C GLY A 19 -5.55 -8.40 -5.56
N ASN A 20 -4.22 -8.57 -5.42
CA ASN A 20 -3.47 -8.01 -4.31
C ASN A 20 -3.36 -6.48 -4.39
N SER A 21 -3.18 -5.91 -5.59
CA SER A 21 -3.22 -4.46 -5.81
C SER A 21 -4.55 -3.87 -5.36
N GLU A 22 -5.66 -4.46 -5.78
CA GLU A 22 -7.00 -4.05 -5.36
C GLU A 22 -7.19 -4.17 -3.83
N ALA A 23 -6.75 -5.27 -3.22
CA ALA A 23 -6.84 -5.44 -1.77
C ALA A 23 -6.03 -4.39 -0.99
N VAL A 24 -4.83 -4.05 -1.47
CA VAL A 24 -4.01 -2.98 -0.90
C VAL A 24 -4.71 -1.63 -1.05
N ALA A 25 -5.27 -1.34 -2.23
CA ALA A 25 -6.00 -0.09 -2.48
C ALA A 25 -7.19 0.05 -1.53
N ARG A 26 -8.04 -0.97 -1.34
CA ARG A 26 -9.16 -0.92 -0.40
C ARG A 26 -8.72 -0.66 1.04
N LEU A 27 -7.65 -1.29 1.49
CA LEU A 27 -7.12 -1.05 2.84
C LEU A 27 -6.65 0.40 3.02
N LEU A 28 -5.99 0.98 2.01
CA LEU A 28 -5.53 2.36 2.06
C LEU A 28 -6.68 3.36 1.91
N VAL A 29 -7.62 3.11 1.00
CA VAL A 29 -8.69 4.06 0.65
C VAL A 29 -9.84 4.04 1.67
N ASP A 30 -10.28 2.85 2.07
CA ASP A 30 -11.46 2.67 2.92
C ASP A 30 -11.10 2.53 4.41
N HIS A 31 -9.90 2.00 4.69
CA HIS A 31 -9.45 1.71 6.05
C HIS A 31 -8.20 2.50 6.44
N TRP A 32 -8.00 3.71 5.89
CA TRP A 32 -6.84 4.57 6.18
C TRP A 32 -6.53 4.74 7.67
N HIS A 33 -7.54 4.76 8.53
CA HIS A 33 -7.38 4.85 9.99
C HIS A 33 -6.56 3.69 10.60
N THR A 34 -6.41 2.57 9.88
CA THR A 34 -5.60 1.41 10.27
C THR A 34 -4.11 1.54 9.88
N LEU A 35 -3.71 2.62 9.18
CA LEU A 35 -2.32 2.83 8.76
C LEU A 35 -1.29 2.71 9.91
N PRO A 36 -1.56 3.15 11.16
CA PRO A 36 -0.65 2.90 12.28
C PRO A 36 -0.42 1.41 12.56
N GLN A 37 -1.45 0.56 12.37
CA GLN A 37 -1.34 -0.89 12.53
C GLN A 37 -0.46 -1.49 11.43
N LEU A 38 -0.64 -1.04 10.18
CA LEU A 38 0.27 -1.39 9.08
C LEU A 38 1.72 -0.99 9.41
N GLY A 39 1.93 0.20 9.98
CA GLY A 39 3.24 0.66 10.43
C GLY A 39 3.89 -0.28 11.48
N VAL A 40 3.11 -0.81 12.42
CA VAL A 40 3.61 -1.82 13.39
C VAL A 40 3.96 -3.13 12.70
N LEU A 41 3.16 -3.59 11.74
CA LEU A 41 3.43 -4.80 10.98
C LEU A 41 4.67 -4.67 10.10
N ILE A 42 4.85 -3.54 9.43
CA ILE A 42 6.04 -3.20 8.65
C ILE A 42 7.30 -3.23 9.51
N LYS A 43 7.25 -2.69 10.73
CA LYS A 43 8.40 -2.75 11.66
C LYS A 43 8.81 -4.18 12.00
N ARG A 44 7.85 -5.11 12.04
CA ARG A 44 8.09 -6.54 12.31
C ARG A 44 8.47 -7.32 11.05
N ASN A 45 8.03 -6.86 9.88
CA ASN A 45 8.29 -7.48 8.59
C ASN A 45 8.55 -6.40 7.52
N PRO A 46 9.81 -5.96 7.34
CA PRO A 46 10.14 -4.90 6.39
C PRO A 46 9.73 -5.20 4.94
N SER A 47 9.70 -6.48 4.55
CA SER A 47 9.26 -6.93 3.23
C SER A 47 7.79 -6.61 2.93
N LEU A 48 6.95 -6.49 3.97
CA LEU A 48 5.56 -6.05 3.82
C LEU A 48 5.46 -4.62 3.27
N LYS A 49 6.42 -3.76 3.60
CA LYS A 49 6.44 -2.38 3.06
C LYS A 49 6.66 -2.40 1.56
N ALA A 50 7.64 -3.18 1.10
CA ALA A 50 7.92 -3.33 -0.33
C ALA A 50 6.72 -3.93 -1.08
N PHE A 51 5.99 -4.87 -0.45
CA PHE A 51 4.72 -5.38 -0.97
C PHE A 51 3.68 -4.28 -1.17
N VAL A 52 3.36 -3.52 -0.12
CA VAL A 52 2.35 -2.46 -0.23
C VAL A 52 2.72 -1.44 -1.30
N LEU A 53 3.99 -1.02 -1.35
CA LEU A 53 4.44 0.00 -2.30
C LEU A 53 4.46 -0.51 -3.75
N ARG A 54 4.76 -1.78 -4.01
CA ARG A 54 4.75 -2.32 -5.39
C ARG A 54 3.35 -2.46 -5.96
N HIS A 55 2.35 -2.60 -5.09
CA HIS A 55 0.93 -2.76 -5.43
C HIS A 55 0.18 -1.44 -5.56
N ILE A 56 0.89 -0.32 -5.40
CA ILE A 56 0.45 0.99 -5.89
C ILE A 56 1.04 1.12 -7.29
N ASP A 57 0.34 0.58 -8.26
CA ASP A 57 0.78 0.46 -9.65
C ASP A 57 -0.33 0.91 -10.62
N THR A 58 -0.09 0.73 -11.92
CA THR A 58 -0.99 1.16 -13.00
C THR A 58 -2.25 0.32 -13.15
N THR A 59 -2.40 -0.76 -12.38
CA THR A 59 -3.62 -1.61 -12.38
C THR A 59 -4.72 -1.02 -11.50
N LEU A 60 -4.38 -0.06 -10.63
CA LEU A 60 -5.34 0.64 -9.77
C LEU A 60 -6.16 1.68 -10.53
N ASP A 61 -7.39 1.89 -10.07
CA ASP A 61 -8.22 2.99 -10.54
C ASP A 61 -7.59 4.35 -10.20
N THR A 62 -7.73 5.31 -11.12
CA THR A 62 -7.12 6.65 -10.97
C THR A 62 -7.72 7.44 -9.79
N ASP A 63 -8.99 7.21 -9.44
CA ASP A 63 -9.63 7.81 -8.27
C ASP A 63 -9.03 7.25 -6.97
N ASP A 64 -8.71 5.95 -6.92
CA ASP A 64 -8.03 5.36 -5.76
C ASP A 64 -6.60 5.90 -5.62
N LEU A 65 -5.84 5.98 -6.71
CA LEU A 65 -4.50 6.59 -6.70
C LEU A 65 -4.54 8.04 -6.18
N SER A 66 -5.49 8.83 -6.69
CA SER A 66 -5.71 10.22 -6.26
C SER A 66 -6.08 10.30 -4.78
N ARG A 67 -6.90 9.35 -4.29
CA ARG A 67 -7.34 9.31 -2.90
C ARG A 67 -6.21 8.88 -1.96
N ILE A 68 -5.39 7.91 -2.35
CA ILE A 68 -4.19 7.49 -1.60
C ILE A 68 -3.21 8.67 -1.50
N ALA A 69 -2.96 9.40 -2.59
CA ALA A 69 -2.10 10.59 -2.59
C ALA A 69 -2.62 11.66 -1.63
N LYS A 70 -3.92 11.95 -1.69
CA LYS A 70 -4.58 12.95 -0.82
C LYS A 70 -4.53 12.55 0.66
N LEU A 71 -4.83 11.30 0.99
CA LEU A 71 -4.78 10.80 2.36
C LEU A 71 -3.35 10.83 2.91
N SER A 72 -2.37 10.46 2.09
CA SER A 72 -0.95 10.47 2.42
C SER A 72 -0.43 11.88 2.76
N THR A 73 -0.93 12.91 2.08
CA THR A 73 -0.47 14.29 2.27
C THR A 73 -1.27 15.06 3.31
N SER A 74 -2.59 14.83 3.37
CA SER A 74 -3.52 15.66 4.15
C SER A 74 -4.05 14.98 5.42
N SER A 75 -3.88 13.67 5.57
CA SER A 75 -4.44 12.90 6.67
C SER A 75 -3.44 11.88 7.24
N CYS A 76 -2.14 12.20 7.15
CA CYS A 76 -1.10 11.32 7.66
C CYS A 76 -1.15 11.22 9.20
N PRO A 77 -1.28 10.01 9.78
CA PRO A 77 -1.25 9.81 11.22
C PRO A 77 0.09 10.21 11.86
N ILE A 78 0.04 10.62 13.13
CA ILE A 78 1.24 10.95 13.92
C ILE A 78 2.20 9.75 13.94
N GLY A 79 3.49 10.01 13.69
CA GLY A 79 4.53 8.99 13.67
C GLY A 79 4.58 8.13 12.41
N MET A 80 3.76 8.41 11.39
CA MET A 80 3.73 7.70 10.10
C MET A 80 4.29 8.50 8.93
N SER A 81 4.94 9.65 9.17
CA SER A 81 5.41 10.57 8.13
C SER A 81 6.30 9.92 7.07
N SER A 82 7.13 8.94 7.45
CA SER A 82 7.97 8.20 6.48
C SER A 82 7.09 7.37 5.54
N LEU A 83 6.15 6.60 6.08
CA LEU A 83 5.29 5.73 5.29
C LEU A 83 4.36 6.54 4.38
N CYS A 84 3.76 7.61 4.90
CA CYS A 84 2.92 8.50 4.10
C CYS A 84 3.69 9.12 2.92
N ARG A 85 4.95 9.53 3.12
CA ARG A 85 5.78 10.06 2.04
C ARG A 85 6.06 9.00 0.96
N GLU A 86 6.34 7.77 1.38
CA GLU A 86 6.57 6.66 0.45
C GLU A 86 5.30 6.29 -0.34
N LEU A 87 4.13 6.33 0.31
CA LEU A 87 2.83 6.11 -0.35
C LEU A 87 2.52 7.20 -1.39
N ALA A 88 2.69 8.48 -1.03
CA ALA A 88 2.52 9.59 -1.96
C ALA A 88 3.48 9.48 -3.15
N ALA A 89 4.76 9.21 -2.89
CA ALA A 89 5.75 9.03 -3.95
C ALA A 89 5.48 7.81 -4.83
N ALA A 90 4.83 6.76 -4.31
CA ALA A 90 4.39 5.62 -5.12
C ALA A 90 3.27 6.05 -6.08
N THR A 91 2.27 6.80 -5.60
CA THR A 91 1.19 7.32 -6.45
C THR A 91 1.69 8.26 -7.55
N GLU A 92 2.65 9.14 -7.25
CA GLU A 92 3.23 10.07 -8.24
C GLU A 92 3.95 9.37 -9.40
N LYS A 93 4.47 8.16 -9.18
CA LYS A 93 5.17 7.39 -10.23
C LYS A 93 4.24 6.74 -11.24
N VAL A 94 2.98 6.55 -10.87
CA VAL A 94 2.02 5.75 -11.62
C VAL A 94 0.88 6.59 -12.19
N MET A 95 0.62 7.74 -11.57
CA MET A 95 -0.29 8.72 -12.13
C MET A 95 0.24 9.26 -13.48
N PRO A 96 -0.65 9.38 -14.50
CA PRO A 96 -0.29 9.89 -15.83
C PRO A 96 0.05 11.38 -15.85
#